data_AF-A0A7C4QYG1-F1
#
_entry.id   AF-A0A7C4QYG1-F1
#
_cell.length_a   1.000
_cell.length_b   1.000
_cell.length_c   1.000
_cell.angle_alpha   90.00
_cell.angle_beta   90.00
_cell.angle_gamma   90.00
#
_symmetry.space_group_name_H-M   'P 1'
#
loop_
_entity.id
_entity.type
_entity.pdbx_description
1 polymer ?
#
loop_
_entity_poly.entity_id
_entity_poly.type
_entity_poly.pdbx_seq_one_letter_code
_entity_poly.pdbx_strand_id
1 'polypeptide(L)'
;MGAQDVSPLLGDVHSFERGFIDRVSRVLAQEIERINDHLPRETRTLKELLGMREPKVLTRAGDELIMDRRELELLADMVPAQHHDKLRLPIVILRMIEMGEGVYMICGGDLEAKVIARVLGPNAVYYHDGRAFLYKPYIAILRSKLRTTTVIGFVSSME
;
A
#
# COMPACT_ATOMS: atom_id res chain seq x y z
N MET A 1 55.26 -14.98 29.17
CA MET A 1 53.97 -14.39 29.61
C MET A 1 53.14 -14.21 28.35
N GLY A 2 52.33 -15.20 28.01
CA GLY A 2 51.59 -15.25 26.74
C GLY A 2 50.32 -14.42 26.82
N ALA A 3 50.13 -13.52 25.87
CA ALA A 3 48.84 -12.89 25.64
C ALA A 3 47.86 -13.97 25.18
N GLN A 4 46.80 -14.20 25.96
CA GLN A 4 45.70 -15.06 25.54
C GLN A 4 44.93 -14.35 24.43
N ASP A 5 44.85 -15.03 23.30
CA ASP A 5 44.13 -14.63 22.10
C ASP A 5 42.62 -14.71 22.37
N VAL A 6 41.96 -13.55 22.50
CA VAL A 6 40.52 -13.41 22.78
C VAL A 6 39.65 -13.55 21.53
N SER A 7 40.22 -13.91 20.39
CA SER A 7 39.54 -14.06 19.09
C SER A 7 38.33 -15.03 19.05
N PRO A 8 38.25 -16.14 19.81
CA PRO A 8 37.13 -17.10 19.69
C PRO A 8 35.79 -16.56 20.21
N LEU A 9 35.81 -15.64 21.19
CA LEU A 9 34.61 -15.14 21.86
C LEU A 9 33.81 -14.13 21.00
N LEU A 10 34.45 -13.51 20.01
CA LEU A 10 33.80 -12.55 19.11
C LEU A 10 32.94 -13.22 18.02
N GLY A 11 33.26 -14.47 17.65
CA GLY A 11 32.51 -15.23 16.64
C GLY A 11 31.13 -15.70 17.13
N ASP A 12 31.04 -16.11 18.39
CA ASP A 12 29.80 -16.60 19.01
C ASP A 12 28.83 -15.47 19.38
N VAL A 13 29.34 -14.28 19.70
CA VAL A 13 28.51 -13.09 19.94
C VAL A 13 27.83 -12.66 18.63
N HIS A 14 28.56 -12.60 17.52
CA HIS A 14 27.98 -12.24 16.22
C HIS A 14 27.01 -13.28 15.64
N SER A 15 27.15 -14.56 15.98
CA SER A 15 26.19 -15.60 15.57
C SER A 15 24.92 -15.53 16.42
N PHE A 16 25.06 -15.26 17.72
CA PHE A 16 23.94 -15.06 18.65
C PHE A 16 23.15 -13.80 18.35
N GLU A 17 23.82 -12.67 18.11
CA GLU A 17 23.21 -11.38 17.73
C GLU A 17 22.44 -11.51 16.43
N ARG A 18 23.01 -12.15 15.40
CA ARG A 18 22.28 -12.44 14.15
C ARG A 18 21.07 -13.32 14.38
N GLY A 19 21.21 -14.42 15.13
CA GLY A 19 20.09 -15.30 15.43
C GLY A 19 18.95 -14.61 16.22
N PHE A 20 19.29 -13.64 17.08
CA PHE A 20 18.30 -12.82 17.78
C PHE A 20 17.60 -11.82 16.84
N ILE A 21 18.37 -11.07 16.03
CA ILE A 21 17.83 -10.12 15.05
C ILE A 21 16.90 -10.82 14.06
N ASP A 22 17.27 -12.01 13.58
CA ASP A 22 16.43 -12.81 12.68
C ASP A 22 15.08 -13.20 13.31
N ARG A 23 15.09 -13.57 14.60
CA ARG A 23 13.85 -13.90 15.33
C ARG A 23 12.98 -12.66 15.49
N VAL A 24 13.56 -11.53 15.85
CA VAL A 24 12.84 -10.26 16.00
C VAL A 24 12.24 -9.83 14.66
N SER A 25 13.01 -9.89 13.57
CA SER A 25 12.58 -9.52 12.23
C SER A 25 11.40 -10.37 11.76
N ARG A 26 11.43 -11.69 12.02
CA ARG A 26 10.30 -12.59 11.72
C ARG A 26 9.02 -12.22 12.48
N VAL A 27 9.13 -11.87 13.77
CA VAL A 27 7.97 -11.44 14.56
C VAL A 27 7.41 -10.13 14.02
N LEU A 28 8.27 -9.15 13.73
CA LEU A 28 7.85 -7.86 13.17
C LEU A 28 7.18 -8.01 11.80
N ALA A 29 7.71 -8.88 10.93
CA ALA A 29 7.10 -9.18 9.64
C ALA A 29 5.68 -9.72 9.80
N GLN A 30 5.46 -10.64 10.74
CA GLN A 30 4.12 -11.17 11.03
C GLN A 30 3.15 -10.10 11.56
N GLU A 31 3.63 -9.17 12.41
CA GLU A 31 2.78 -8.08 12.86
C GLU A 31 2.41 -7.10 11.73
N ILE A 32 3.34 -6.84 10.80
CA ILE A 32 3.06 -6.02 9.61
C ILE A 32 2.07 -6.72 8.69
N GLU A 33 2.18 -8.04 8.52
CA GLU A 33 1.20 -8.82 7.76
C GLU A 33 -0.20 -8.68 8.37
N ARG A 34 -0.34 -8.83 9.69
CA ARG A 34 -1.60 -8.63 10.41
C ARG A 34 -2.13 -7.21 10.29
N ILE A 35 -1.26 -6.20 10.36
CA ILE A 35 -1.65 -4.79 10.13
C ILE A 35 -2.25 -4.62 8.73
N ASN A 36 -1.89 -5.45 7.76
CA ASN A 36 -2.40 -5.41 6.39
C ASN A 36 -3.60 -6.33 6.14
N ASP A 37 -4.20 -6.91 7.18
CA ASP A 37 -5.37 -7.79 7.03
C ASP A 37 -6.58 -7.08 6.40
N HIS A 38 -6.67 -5.75 6.55
CA HIS A 38 -7.69 -4.91 5.91
C HIS A 38 -7.43 -4.65 4.42
N LEU A 39 -6.26 -5.02 3.89
CA LEU A 39 -5.98 -4.85 2.46
C LEU A 39 -6.89 -5.76 1.62
N PRO A 40 -7.28 -5.31 0.41
CA PRO A 40 -8.08 -6.12 -0.48
C PRO A 40 -7.33 -7.41 -0.86
N ARG A 41 -7.97 -8.56 -0.66
CA ARG A 41 -7.53 -9.86 -1.20
C ARG A 41 -7.75 -9.93 -2.71
N GLU A 42 -8.83 -9.32 -3.16
CA GLU A 42 -9.18 -9.18 -4.57
C GLU A 42 -9.55 -7.73 -4.89
N THR A 43 -9.39 -7.36 -6.15
CA THR A 43 -9.89 -6.08 -6.67
C THR A 43 -10.80 -6.33 -7.86
N ARG A 44 -11.71 -5.39 -8.12
CA ARG A 44 -12.67 -5.48 -9.23
C ARG A 44 -12.60 -4.23 -10.07
N THR A 45 -12.98 -4.36 -11.33
CA THR A 45 -13.02 -3.23 -12.25
C THR A 45 -14.13 -2.26 -11.84
N LEU A 46 -13.96 -0.98 -12.15
CA LEU A 46 -14.99 0.02 -11.96
C LEU A 46 -16.31 -0.40 -12.64
N LYS A 47 -16.23 -0.97 -13.84
CA LYS A 47 -17.39 -1.50 -14.58
C LYS A 47 -18.15 -2.57 -13.80
N GLU A 48 -17.45 -3.55 -13.22
CA GLU A 48 -18.07 -4.60 -12.41
C GLU A 48 -18.75 -4.01 -11.17
N LEU A 49 -18.06 -3.12 -10.46
CA LEU A 49 -18.57 -2.52 -9.22
C LEU A 49 -19.80 -1.65 -9.45
N LEU A 50 -19.86 -0.91 -10.56
CA LEU A 50 -21.06 -0.16 -10.96
C LEU A 50 -22.25 -1.09 -11.27
N GLY A 51 -22.00 -2.31 -11.77
CA GLY A 51 -23.05 -3.28 -12.05
C GLY A 51 -23.58 -4.03 -10.82
N MET A 52 -22.87 -4.00 -9.69
CA MET A 52 -23.29 -4.68 -8.47
C MET A 52 -24.41 -3.92 -7.78
N ARG A 53 -25.34 -4.63 -7.14
CA ARG A 53 -26.30 -4.00 -6.21
C ARG A 53 -25.59 -3.40 -5.00
N GLU A 54 -24.64 -4.15 -4.44
CA GLU A 54 -23.79 -3.77 -3.32
C GLU A 54 -22.32 -3.88 -3.75
N PRO A 55 -21.67 -2.76 -4.10
CA PRO A 55 -20.30 -2.78 -4.60
C PRO A 55 -19.32 -3.14 -3.48
N LYS A 56 -18.64 -4.28 -3.59
CA LYS A 56 -17.71 -4.75 -2.55
C LYS A 56 -16.63 -5.68 -3.07
N VAL A 57 -15.58 -5.81 -2.27
CA VAL A 57 -14.51 -6.82 -2.42
C VAL A 57 -14.19 -7.45 -1.06
N LEU A 58 -13.46 -8.55 -1.05
CA LEU A 58 -13.00 -9.18 0.20
C LEU A 58 -11.61 -8.68 0.59
N THR A 59 -11.40 -8.50 1.90
CA THR A 59 -10.09 -8.22 2.50
C THR A 59 -9.30 -9.52 2.71
N ARG A 60 -8.03 -9.41 3.11
CA ARG A 60 -7.19 -10.56 3.47
C ARG A 60 -7.72 -11.33 4.69
N ALA A 61 -8.31 -10.63 5.67
CA ALA A 61 -9.02 -11.24 6.80
C ALA A 61 -10.34 -11.94 6.40
N GLY A 62 -10.85 -11.69 5.19
CA GLY A 62 -12.13 -12.22 4.73
C GLY A 62 -13.33 -11.31 5.01
N ASP A 63 -13.11 -10.14 5.62
CA ASP A 63 -14.14 -9.12 5.77
C ASP A 63 -14.54 -8.48 4.44
N GLU A 64 -15.73 -7.88 4.39
CA GLU A 64 -16.21 -7.15 3.22
C GLU A 64 -15.76 -5.69 3.24
N LEU A 65 -15.16 -5.23 2.14
CA LEU A 65 -14.88 -3.83 1.87
C LEU A 65 -15.93 -3.29 0.91
N ILE A 66 -16.92 -2.61 1.47
CA ILE A 66 -18.03 -2.00 0.71
C ILE A 66 -17.61 -0.62 0.21
N MET A 67 -17.90 -0.34 -1.06
CA MET A 67 -17.58 0.92 -1.72
C MET A 67 -18.83 1.79 -1.87
N ASP A 68 -18.66 3.08 -1.57
CA ASP A 68 -19.70 4.08 -1.75
C ASP A 68 -20.00 4.24 -3.25
N ARG A 69 -21.27 4.07 -3.60
CA ARG A 69 -21.77 4.27 -4.95
C ARG A 69 -21.37 5.63 -5.53
N ARG A 70 -21.42 6.69 -4.72
CA ARG A 70 -21.13 8.06 -5.16
C ARG A 70 -19.65 8.23 -5.53
N GLU A 71 -18.75 7.54 -4.84
CA GLU A 71 -17.33 7.53 -5.22
C GLU A 71 -17.12 6.80 -6.55
N LEU A 72 -17.83 5.68 -6.76
CA LEU A 72 -17.78 4.94 -8.04
C LEU A 72 -18.32 5.77 -9.20
N GLU A 73 -19.43 6.48 -9.01
CA GLU A 73 -20.01 7.36 -10.02
C GLU A 73 -19.07 8.53 -10.34
N LEU A 74 -18.47 9.15 -9.32
CA LEU A 74 -17.44 10.18 -9.50
C LEU A 74 -16.26 9.65 -10.35
N LEU A 75 -15.79 8.43 -10.07
CA LEU A 75 -14.74 7.78 -10.86
C LEU A 75 -15.20 7.52 -12.30
N ALA A 76 -16.46 7.10 -12.51
CA ALA A 76 -17.03 6.85 -13.81
C ALA A 76 -17.09 8.12 -14.68
N ASP A 77 -17.41 9.26 -14.07
CA ASP A 77 -17.44 10.56 -14.76
C ASP A 77 -16.04 11.07 -15.11
N MET A 78 -15.04 10.76 -14.28
CA MET A 78 -13.65 11.20 -14.49
C MET A 78 -12.86 10.32 -15.47
N VAL A 79 -13.21 9.04 -15.58
CA VAL A 79 -12.50 8.04 -16.40
C VAL A 79 -13.29 7.77 -17.68
N PRO A 80 -12.67 7.84 -18.87
CA PRO A 80 -13.36 7.51 -20.11
C PRO A 80 -13.92 6.08 -20.06
N ALA A 81 -15.13 5.86 -20.58
CA ALA A 81 -15.86 4.60 -20.48
C ALA A 81 -15.07 3.36 -20.96
N GLN A 82 -14.20 3.53 -21.97
CA GLN A 82 -13.30 2.49 -22.50
C GLN A 82 -12.20 2.01 -21.51
N HIS A 83 -12.08 2.66 -20.36
CA HIS A 83 -11.15 2.31 -19.29
C HIS A 83 -11.87 1.84 -18.02
N HIS A 84 -13.20 1.81 -17.99
CA HIS A 84 -13.96 1.35 -16.82
C HIS A 84 -13.73 -0.13 -16.51
N ASP A 85 -13.43 -0.93 -17.53
CA ASP A 85 -13.05 -2.34 -17.41
C ASP A 85 -11.56 -2.54 -17.07
N LYS A 86 -10.80 -1.45 -16.93
CA LYS A 86 -9.35 -1.49 -16.63
C LYS A 86 -9.02 -0.92 -15.26
N LEU A 87 -9.74 0.12 -14.81
CA LEU A 87 -9.51 0.71 -13.49
C LEU A 87 -9.93 -0.30 -12.41
N ARG A 88 -8.97 -0.79 -11.62
CA ARG A 88 -9.25 -1.75 -10.54
C ARG A 88 -9.34 -1.05 -9.19
N LEU A 89 -10.33 -1.46 -8.39
CA LEU A 89 -10.66 -0.87 -7.10
C LEU A 89 -10.72 -1.93 -5.98
N PRO A 90 -10.43 -1.53 -4.74
CA PRO A 90 -9.95 -0.20 -4.37
C PRO A 90 -8.49 0.02 -4.82
N ILE A 91 -8.12 1.28 -5.10
CA ILE A 91 -6.73 1.63 -5.41
C ILE A 91 -5.91 1.49 -4.12
N VAL A 92 -4.92 0.61 -4.14
CA VAL A 92 -4.03 0.39 -3.00
C VAL A 92 -2.92 1.44 -3.01
N ILE A 93 -2.65 2.02 -1.84
CA ILE A 93 -1.62 3.04 -1.63
C ILE A 93 -0.73 2.56 -0.49
N LEU A 94 0.56 2.34 -0.76
CA LEU A 94 1.48 1.81 0.24
C LEU A 94 2.28 2.92 0.89
N ARG A 95 2.33 2.95 2.22
CA ARG A 95 3.24 3.82 2.96
C ARG A 95 4.68 3.31 2.80
N MET A 96 5.55 4.13 2.25
CA MET A 96 6.96 3.82 2.02
C MET A 96 7.79 4.32 3.21
N ILE A 97 7.96 3.47 4.22
CA ILE A 97 8.65 3.86 5.47
C ILE A 97 10.11 4.27 5.22
N GLU A 98 10.77 3.60 4.27
CA GLU A 98 12.19 3.78 3.95
C GLU A 98 12.48 5.08 3.19
N MET A 99 11.49 5.64 2.50
CA MET A 99 11.65 6.87 1.70
C MET A 99 11.45 8.16 2.51
N GLY A 100 11.51 8.06 3.84
CA GLY A 100 11.36 9.18 4.77
C GLY A 100 9.92 9.45 5.18
N GLU A 101 9.72 10.59 5.84
CA GLU A 101 8.45 10.90 6.47
C GLU A 101 7.36 11.24 5.45
N GLY A 102 6.41 10.31 5.28
CA GLY A 102 5.14 10.62 4.63
C GLY A 102 5.15 10.46 3.11
N VAL A 103 5.97 9.57 2.58
CA VAL A 103 5.90 9.12 1.19
C VAL A 103 4.97 7.93 1.06
N TYR A 104 4.12 7.97 0.04
CA TYR A 104 3.15 6.92 -0.28
C TYR A 104 3.25 6.56 -1.75
N MET A 105 3.34 5.28 -2.05
CA MET A 105 3.35 4.76 -3.42
C MET A 105 1.93 4.40 -3.84
N ILE A 106 1.51 4.83 -5.02
CA ILE A 106 0.25 4.41 -5.65
C ILE A 106 0.51 3.07 -6.35
N CYS A 107 -0.19 2.02 -5.95
CA CYS A 107 -0.11 0.73 -6.64
C CYS A 107 -0.98 0.72 -7.90
N GLY A 108 -0.65 -0.18 -8.83
CA GLY A 108 -1.33 -0.29 -10.11
C GLY A 108 -0.48 0.29 -11.22
N GLY A 109 -1.14 0.86 -12.23
CA GLY A 109 -0.47 1.45 -13.39
C GLY A 109 -0.75 2.94 -13.55
N ASP A 110 -0.47 3.41 -14.76
CA ASP A 110 -0.64 4.81 -15.13
C ASP A 110 -2.10 5.29 -15.05
N LEU A 111 -3.07 4.37 -15.24
CA LEU A 111 -4.50 4.70 -15.11
C LEU A 111 -4.86 5.09 -13.68
N GLU A 112 -4.47 4.29 -12.68
CA GLU A 112 -4.70 4.57 -11.27
C GLU A 112 -4.01 5.87 -10.85
N ALA A 113 -2.75 6.07 -11.26
CA ALA A 113 -2.01 7.28 -10.96
C ALA A 113 -2.68 8.54 -11.56
N LYS A 114 -3.16 8.47 -12.80
CA LYS A 114 -3.90 9.56 -13.46
C LYS A 114 -5.22 9.87 -12.78
N VAL A 115 -5.96 8.86 -12.32
CA VAL A 115 -7.20 9.05 -11.55
C VAL A 115 -6.90 9.82 -10.26
N ILE A 116 -5.90 9.36 -9.51
CA ILE A 116 -5.50 10.01 -8.26
C ILE A 116 -5.02 11.45 -8.51
N ALA A 117 -4.21 11.68 -9.54
CA ALA A 117 -3.78 13.03 -9.94
C ALA A 117 -4.97 13.92 -10.32
N ARG A 118 -5.97 13.41 -11.05
CA ARG A 118 -7.17 14.17 -11.42
C ARG A 118 -8.01 14.57 -10.19
N VAL A 119 -8.06 13.72 -9.17
CA VAL A 119 -8.78 13.97 -7.91
C VAL A 119 -8.05 15.01 -7.04
N LEU A 120 -6.73 14.98 -7.03
CA LEU A 120 -5.89 15.77 -6.11
C LEU A 120 -5.31 17.05 -6.72
N GLY A 121 -5.20 17.11 -8.05
CA GLY A 121 -4.57 18.19 -8.81
C GLY A 121 -3.26 17.77 -9.48
N PRO A 122 -2.80 18.53 -10.49
CA PRO A 122 -1.72 18.13 -11.40
C PRO A 122 -0.35 17.92 -10.73
N ASN A 123 -0.11 18.55 -9.58
CA ASN A 123 1.18 18.48 -8.87
C ASN A 123 1.16 17.50 -7.69
N ALA A 124 0.06 16.77 -7.48
CA ALA A 124 -0.08 15.88 -6.33
C ALA A 124 0.74 14.60 -6.47
N VAL A 125 0.87 14.11 -7.70
CA VAL A 125 1.55 12.84 -8.02
C VAL A 125 2.89 13.15 -8.67
N TYR A 126 3.95 12.53 -8.16
CA TYR A 126 5.27 12.55 -8.79
C TYR A 126 5.72 11.14 -9.15
N TYR A 127 6.60 11.01 -10.14
CA TYR A 127 7.10 9.73 -10.61
C TYR A 127 8.59 9.58 -10.29
N HIS A 128 8.96 8.42 -9.78
CA HIS A 128 10.34 8.03 -9.51
C HIS A 128 10.50 6.54 -9.85
N ASP A 129 11.53 6.19 -10.63
CA ASP A 129 11.78 4.82 -11.10
C ASP A 129 10.54 4.11 -11.68
N GLY A 130 9.77 4.84 -12.49
CA GLY A 130 8.56 4.32 -13.14
C GLY A 130 7.36 4.08 -12.22
N ARG A 131 7.46 4.45 -10.93
CA ARG A 131 6.40 4.33 -9.93
C ARG A 131 5.85 5.70 -9.56
N ALA A 132 4.57 5.75 -9.20
CA ALA A 132 3.87 6.99 -8.86
C ALA A 132 3.74 7.14 -7.33
N PHE A 133 3.96 8.35 -6.83
CA PHE A 133 4.02 8.64 -5.41
C PHE A 133 3.23 9.89 -5.01
N LEU A 134 2.84 9.94 -3.74
CA LEU A 134 2.16 11.03 -3.06
C LEU A 134 2.91 11.41 -1.78
N TYR A 135 2.77 12.67 -1.39
CA TYR A 135 3.16 13.13 -0.05
C TYR A 135 1.96 13.16 0.91
N LYS A 136 2.24 13.02 2.20
CA LYS A 136 1.25 12.96 3.30
C LYS A 136 0.12 14.00 3.23
N PRO A 137 0.33 15.29 2.90
CA PRO A 137 -0.78 16.26 2.82
C PRO A 137 -1.87 15.83 1.82
N TYR A 138 -1.48 15.22 0.71
CA TYR A 138 -2.40 14.75 -0.31
C TYR A 138 -3.20 13.52 0.10
N ILE A 139 -2.69 12.70 1.04
CA ILE A 139 -3.43 11.55 1.58
C ILE A 139 -4.67 12.01 2.33
N ALA A 140 -4.58 13.07 3.15
CA ALA A 140 -5.74 13.57 3.88
C ALA A 140 -6.86 14.04 2.92
N ILE A 141 -6.48 14.76 1.85
CA ILE A 141 -7.40 15.22 0.81
C ILE A 141 -7.97 14.03 0.02
N LEU A 142 -7.13 13.02 -0.27
CA LEU A 142 -7.59 11.82 -0.96
C LEU A 142 -8.65 11.08 -0.13
N ARG A 143 -8.40 10.89 1.17
CA ARG A 143 -9.32 10.22 2.10
C ARG A 143 -10.63 10.99 2.32
N SER A 144 -10.68 12.29 2.02
CA SER A 144 -11.93 13.06 2.05
C SER A 144 -12.76 12.93 0.77
N LYS A 145 -12.14 12.51 -0.35
CA LYS A 145 -12.80 12.39 -1.66
C LYS A 145 -13.07 10.94 -2.08
N LEU A 146 -12.13 10.05 -1.84
CA LEU A 146 -12.14 8.64 -2.23
C LEU A 146 -11.83 7.74 -1.02
N ARG A 147 -12.72 7.74 -0.03
CA ARG A 147 -12.52 7.03 1.24
C ARG A 147 -12.69 5.52 1.10
N THR A 148 -13.62 5.07 0.26
CA THR A 148 -13.99 3.66 0.17
C THR A 148 -13.41 3.00 -1.08
N THR A 149 -13.06 3.79 -2.09
CA THR A 149 -12.42 3.34 -3.32
C THR A 149 -10.89 3.38 -3.29
N THR A 150 -10.29 3.76 -2.15
CA THR A 150 -8.85 3.66 -1.89
C THR A 150 -8.56 2.98 -0.56
N VAL A 151 -7.43 2.29 -0.46
CA VAL A 151 -6.96 1.63 0.78
C VAL A 151 -5.49 1.92 1.00
N ILE A 152 -5.10 2.19 2.26
CA ILE A 152 -3.71 2.41 2.62
C ILE A 152 -3.13 1.13 3.22
N GLY A 153 -2.02 0.65 2.67
CA GLY A 153 -1.23 -0.46 3.21
C GLY A 153 0.10 0.00 3.78
N PHE A 154 0.72 -0.88 4.55
CA PHE A 154 2.00 -0.65 5.18
C PHE A 154 2.98 -1.70 4.69
N VAL A 155 4.08 -1.27 4.10
CA VAL A 155 5.19 -2.17 3.77
C VAL A 155 6.37 -1.76 4.62
N SER A 156 6.97 -2.74 5.27
CA SER A 156 8.35 -2.61 5.74
C SER A 156 9.16 -3.55 4.87
N SER A 157 10.09 -3.00 4.10
CA SER A 157 11.23 -3.80 3.67
C SER A 157 12.09 -3.90 4.93
N MET A 158 11.96 -5.01 5.64
CA MET A 158 13.03 -5.48 6.52
C MET A 158 13.65 -6.62 5.73
N GLU A 159 14.50 -6.27 4.75
CA GLU A 159 15.46 -7.22 4.19
C GLU A 159 16.63 -7.39 5.15
#